data_AF-A0A7Y0BTI5-F1
#
_entry.id   AF-A0A7Y0BTI5-F1
#
_cell.length_a   1.000
_cell.length_b   1.000
_cell.length_c   1.000
_cell.angle_alpha   90.00
_cell.angle_beta   90.00
_cell.angle_gamma   90.00
#
_symmetry.space_group_name_H-M   'P 1'
#
loop_
_entity.id
_entity.type
_entity.pdbx_description
1 polymer ?
#
loop_
_entity_poly.entity_id
_entity_poly.type
_entity_poly.pdbx_seq_one_letter_code
_entity_poly.pdbx_strand_id
1 'polypeptide(L)' 'MTKSISVNKKSRGRPVTTGTGQVVGVRLQPHQLGKVDAWAEAQPDKPTRPEAIRRLVEKGLQD' A
#
# COMPACT_ATOMS: atom_id res chain seq x y z
N MET A 1 -16.82 0.76 -25.17
CA MET A 1 -16.57 1.08 -23.76
C MET A 1 -15.49 0.15 -23.24
N THR A 2 -14.40 0.71 -22.71
CA THR A 2 -13.14 0.01 -22.40
C THR A 2 -13.33 -1.05 -21.32
N LYS A 3 -12.88 -2.29 -21.58
CA LYS A 3 -12.96 -3.42 -20.65
C LYS A 3 -12.21 -3.13 -19.34
N SER A 4 -12.86 -3.43 -18.22
CA SER A 4 -12.29 -3.43 -16.88
C SER A 4 -11.10 -4.39 -16.75
N ILE A 5 -9.98 -3.94 -16.18
CA ILE A 5 -8.84 -4.80 -15.84
C ILE A 5 -9.17 -5.50 -14.52
N SER A 6 -9.58 -6.77 -14.57
CA SER A 6 -9.65 -7.60 -13.36
C SER A 6 -8.22 -7.98 -12.95
N VAL A 7 -7.75 -7.41 -11.83
CA VAL A 7 -6.54 -7.89 -11.15
C VAL A 7 -6.89 -9.24 -10.53
N ASN A 8 -6.75 -10.29 -11.34
CA ASN A 8 -7.14 -11.66 -11.02
C ASN A 8 -6.40 -12.19 -9.78
N LYS A 9 -7.15 -12.57 -8.73
CA LYS A 9 -6.67 -13.52 -7.72
C LYS A 9 -7.51 -14.79 -7.81
N LYS A 10 -6.86 -15.93 -8.07
CA LYS A 10 -7.50 -17.25 -8.18
C LYS A 10 -8.17 -17.64 -6.85
N SER A 11 -9.46 -17.98 -6.92
CA SER A 11 -10.30 -18.36 -5.77
C SER A 11 -10.17 -19.84 -5.38
N ARG A 12 -8.97 -20.32 -5.04
CA ARG A 12 -8.80 -21.59 -4.32
C ARG A 12 -7.63 -21.50 -3.34
N GLY A 13 -7.94 -21.34 -2.06
CA GLY A 13 -6.96 -21.27 -0.97
C GLY A 13 -7.64 -21.23 0.42
N ARG A 14 -6.83 -21.35 1.48
CA ARG A 14 -7.21 -21.38 2.90
C ARG A 14 -8.30 -20.35 3.24
N PRO A 15 -9.33 -20.71 4.05
CA PRO A 15 -10.36 -19.78 4.48
C PRO A 15 -9.75 -18.53 5.11
N VAL A 16 -10.37 -17.39 4.79
CA VAL A 16 -9.86 -16.06 5.11
C VAL A 16 -10.00 -15.82 6.61
N THR A 17 -8.91 -15.93 7.37
CA THR A 17 -8.93 -15.71 8.83
C THR A 17 -8.93 -14.23 9.22
N THR A 18 -8.39 -13.35 8.38
CA THR A 18 -8.33 -11.88 8.63
C THR A 18 -8.32 -11.04 7.35
N GLY A 19 -8.35 -11.65 6.16
CA GLY A 19 -8.29 -10.94 4.87
C GLY A 19 -6.89 -10.42 4.53
N THR A 20 -6.54 -10.40 3.24
CA THR A 20 -5.30 -9.76 2.74
C THR A 20 -5.38 -8.23 2.66
N GLY A 21 -6.45 -7.63 3.19
CA GLY A 21 -6.82 -6.23 2.92
C GLY A 21 -7.33 -6.00 1.50
N GLN A 22 -7.80 -4.78 1.22
CA GLN A 22 -8.19 -4.34 -0.13
C GLN A 22 -6.96 -3.76 -0.86
N VAL A 23 -6.71 -4.23 -2.09
CA VAL A 23 -5.65 -3.66 -2.94
C VAL A 23 -6.11 -2.31 -3.49
N VAL A 24 -5.33 -1.26 -3.22
CA VAL A 24 -5.56 0.09 -3.76
C VAL A 24 -4.41 0.46 -4.68
N GLY A 25 -4.69 0.52 -5.99
CA GLY A 25 -3.70 0.94 -7.00
C GLY A 25 -3.73 2.46 -7.19
N VAL A 26 -2.78 3.19 -6.59
CA VAL A 26 -2.67 4.66 -6.69
C VAL A 26 -1.46 5.04 -7.54
N ARG A 27 -1.63 6.04 -8.41
CA ARG A 27 -0.51 6.66 -9.14
C ARG A 27 0.06 7.80 -8.31
N LEU A 28 1.30 7.65 -7.86
CA LEU A 28 2.03 8.68 -7.13
C LEU A 28 3.09 9.29 -8.05
N GLN A 29 3.24 10.62 -8.01
CA GLN A 29 4.27 11.31 -8.77
C GLN A 29 5.66 11.04 -8.18
N PRO A 30 6.76 11.14 -8.97
CA PRO A 30 8.12 10.84 -8.50
C PRO A 30 8.52 11.60 -7.24
N HIS A 31 8.11 12.87 -7.12
CA HIS A 31 8.40 13.68 -5.94
C HIS A 31 7.70 13.17 -4.66
N GLN A 32 6.50 12.59 -4.79
CA GLN A 32 5.77 12.01 -3.66
C GLN A 32 6.40 10.70 -3.24
N LEU A 33 6.77 9.86 -4.22
CA LEU A 33 7.49 8.61 -3.96
C LEU A 33 8.82 8.87 -3.26
N GLY A 34 9.60 9.84 -3.74
CA GLY A 34 10.87 10.21 -3.12
C GLY A 34 10.73 10.66 -1.66
N LYS A 35 9.64 11.36 -1.31
CA LYS A 35 9.34 11.73 0.08
C LYS A 35 9.01 10.52 0.95
N VAL A 36 8.23 9.57 0.43
CA VAL A 36 7.89 8.33 1.14
C VAL A 36 9.15 7.48 1.36
N ASP A 37 9.99 7.35 0.33
CA ASP A 37 11.23 6.59 0.41
C ASP A 37 12.21 7.22 1.41
N ALA A 38 12.39 8.54 1.37
CA ALA A 38 13.23 9.25 2.33
C ALA A 38 12.72 9.11 3.77
N TRP A 39 11.39 9.16 3.97
CA TRP A 39 10.79 8.95 5.28
C TRP A 39 11.01 7.52 5.78
N ALA A 40 10.90 6.53 4.90
CA ALA A 40 11.12 5.12 5.21
C ALA A 40 12.58 4.86 5.62
N GLU A 41 13.55 5.39 4.88
CA GLU A 41 14.99 5.25 5.20
C GLU A 41 15.37 5.89 6.54
N ALA A 42 14.64 6.94 6.95
CA ALA A 42 14.85 7.60 8.24
C ALA A 42 14.29 6.80 9.43
N GLN A 43 13.46 5.78 9.21
CA GLN A 43 12.92 4.96 10.29
C GLN A 43 13.95 3.91 10.74
N PRO A 44 14.00 3.57 12.04
CA PRO A 44 14.95 2.60 12.58
C PRO A 44 14.81 1.20 11.98
N ASP A 45 13.58 0.80 11.63
CA ASP A 45 13.27 -0.50 11.03
C ASP A 45 13.26 -0.51 9.50
N LYS A 46 13.49 0.66 8.87
CA LYS A 46 13.50 0.85 7.40
C LYS A 46 12.36 0.12 6.69
N PRO A 47 11.09 0.49 6.98
CA PRO A 47 9.94 -0.24 6.50
C PRO A 47 9.88 -0.23 4.98
N THR A 48 9.35 -1.30 4.40
CA THR A 48 9.09 -1.35 2.96
C THR A 48 8.13 -0.24 2.55
N ARG A 49 8.20 0.22 1.30
CA ARG A 49 7.36 1.32 0.79
C ARG A 49 5.85 1.16 1.07
N PRO A 50 5.21 -0.02 0.89
CA PRO A 50 3.80 -0.19 1.24
C PRO A 50 3.53 -0.01 2.73
N GLU A 51 4.46 -0.44 3.59
CA GLU A 51 4.34 -0.28 5.03
C GLU A 51 4.57 1.16 5.47
N ALA A 52 5.52 1.85 4.85
CA ALA A 52 5.72 3.28 5.06
C ALA A 52 4.46 4.09 4.74
N ILE A 53 3.79 3.77 3.63
CA ILE A 53 2.52 4.41 3.26
C ILE A 53 1.43 4.15 4.32
N ARG A 54 1.30 2.92 4.83
CA ARG A 54 0.30 2.61 5.88
C ARG A 54 0.52 3.44 7.14
N ARG A 55 1.77 3.50 7.63
CA ARG A 55 2.11 4.29 8.82
C ARG A 55 1.90 5.78 8.62
N LEU A 56 2.26 6.30 7.44
CA LEU A 56 2.02 7.70 7.08
C LEU A 56 0.53 8.04 7.02
N VAL A 57 -0.32 7.11 6.56
CA VAL A 57 -1.77 7.26 6.59
C VAL A 57 -2.29 7.28 8.03
N GLU A 58 -1.86 6.34 8.88
CA GLU A 58 -2.26 6.34 10.30
C GLU A 58 -1.87 7.65 10.99
N LYS A 59 -0.63 8.11 10.79
CA LYS A 59 -0.14 9.39 11.34
C LYS A 59 -0.95 10.59 10.86
N GLY A 60 -1.44 10.57 9.61
CA GLY A 60 -2.23 11.66 9.04
C GLY A 60 -3.73 11.62 9.38
N LEU A 61 -4.20 10.53 9.99
CA LEU A 61 -5.61 10.34 10.39
C LEU A 61 -5.81 10.36 11.91
N GLN A 62 -4.74 10.53 12.70
CA GLN A 62 -4.75 10.62 14.16
C GLN A 62 -5.13 12.02 14.68
N ASP A 63 -6.14 12.67 14.07
CA ASP A 63 -6.75 13.90 14.60
C ASP A 63 -7.55 13.62 15.90
#